data_AF-A0A535VWB4-F1
#
_entry.id   AF-A0A535VWB4-F1
#
_cell.length_a   1.000
_cell.length_b   1.000
_cell.length_c   1.000
_cell.angle_alpha   90.00
_cell.angle_beta   90.00
_cell.angle_gamma   90.00
#
_symmetry.space_group_name_H-M   'P 1'
#
loop_
_entity.id
_entity.type
_entity.pdbx_description
1 polymer ?
#
loop_
_entity_poly.entity_id
_entity_poly.type
_entity_poly.pdbx_seq_one_letter_code
_entity_poly.pdbx_strand_id
1 'polypeptide(L)'
;MARPPPRDQVVAAHPSVCRQVDDGHRPREAGQAPAAVPLGSRVKRGVTAHQRHKRLLQDAEGRKGTRSRLVKPAREALLHAMAYATRDRKQRKRQMRGLWIVRINAAVRANGLTYSKFIKGLKSADIQIDRKILADLAVRDAGTFTQIVEAAKGS
;
A
#
# COMPACT_ATOMS: atom_id res chain seq x y z
N MET A 1 15.48 -20.57 32.53
CA MET A 1 14.26 -19.94 33.06
C MET A 1 14.18 -18.50 32.57
N ALA A 2 13.31 -18.21 31.59
CA ALA A 2 12.88 -16.86 31.25
C ALA A 2 11.42 -16.98 30.80
N ARG A 3 10.52 -16.25 31.48
CA ARG A 3 9.06 -16.38 31.32
C ARG A 3 8.58 -15.76 29.99
N PRO A 4 7.66 -16.40 29.25
CA PRO A 4 7.05 -15.80 28.07
C PRO A 4 6.06 -14.68 28.44
N PRO A 5 5.81 -13.71 27.54
CA PRO A 5 4.84 -12.63 27.77
C PRO A 5 3.39 -13.15 27.74
N PRO A 6 2.48 -12.54 28.53
CA PRO A 6 1.10 -13.01 28.62
C PRO A 6 0.31 -12.76 27.34
N ARG A 7 -0.44 -13.80 26.96
CA ARG A 7 -1.51 -13.78 25.96
C ARG A 7 -2.79 -13.25 26.60
N ASP A 8 -3.17 -12.04 26.24
CA ASP A 8 -4.57 -11.63 26.10
C ASP A 8 -4.68 -11.00 24.72
N GLN A 9 -5.18 -11.74 23.73
CA GLN A 9 -6.56 -11.60 23.21
C GLN A 9 -6.75 -10.26 22.48
N VAL A 10 -7.11 -10.13 21.20
CA VAL A 10 -7.69 -11.01 20.18
C VAL A 10 -7.49 -10.30 18.82
N VAL A 11 -7.31 -11.10 17.76
CA VAL A 11 -7.44 -10.72 16.35
C VAL A 11 -8.92 -10.54 16.01
N ALA A 12 -9.35 -9.44 15.40
CA ALA A 12 -10.38 -9.45 14.35
C ALA A 12 -10.50 -8.10 13.64
N ALA A 13 -10.47 -8.16 12.31
CA ALA A 13 -10.92 -7.11 11.41
C ALA A 13 -12.45 -7.19 11.20
N HIS A 14 -13.08 -6.01 11.11
CA HIS A 14 -14.23 -5.56 10.30
C HIS A 14 -15.29 -6.57 9.79
N PRO A 15 -16.61 -6.24 9.81
CA PRO A 15 -17.14 -5.29 8.83
C PRO A 15 -18.32 -4.41 9.27
N SER A 16 -18.60 -3.42 8.40
CA SER A 16 -19.83 -2.64 8.26
C SER A 16 -21.10 -3.41 8.59
N VAL A 17 -21.95 -2.83 9.44
CA VAL A 17 -23.41 -3.04 9.39
C VAL A 17 -24.09 -1.73 9.77
N CYS A 18 -24.82 -1.14 8.83
CA CYS A 18 -25.97 -0.29 9.11
C CYS A 18 -26.91 -1.06 10.05
N ARG A 19 -27.17 -0.56 11.26
CA ARG A 19 -28.36 -0.93 12.04
C ARG A 19 -29.07 0.37 12.38
N GLN A 20 -30.15 0.62 11.65
CA GLN A 20 -31.52 0.30 12.05
C GLN A 20 -31.99 1.33 13.08
N VAL A 21 -32.73 2.29 12.57
CA VAL A 21 -33.58 3.19 13.34
C VAL A 21 -34.74 2.31 13.80
N ASP A 22 -34.87 2.07 15.10
CA ASP A 22 -36.07 1.48 15.69
C ASP A 22 -36.79 2.56 16.50
N ASP A 23 -37.91 3.01 15.93
CA ASP A 23 -38.87 3.94 16.48
C ASP A 23 -39.59 3.32 17.70
N GLY A 24 -39.00 3.50 18.88
CA GLY A 24 -39.65 3.22 20.15
C GLY A 24 -40.46 4.43 20.62
N HIS A 25 -41.72 4.55 20.17
CA HIS A 25 -42.71 5.46 20.74
C HIS A 25 -42.88 5.18 22.24
N ARG A 26 -42.33 6.05 23.10
CA ARG A 26 -42.69 6.12 24.53
C ARG A 26 -43.54 7.39 24.73
N PRO A 27 -44.73 7.28 25.34
CA PRO A 27 -45.70 8.36 25.37
C PRO A 27 -45.23 9.54 26.23
N ARG A 28 -45.70 10.73 25.84
CA ARG A 28 -45.54 11.99 26.56
C ARG A 28 -46.29 11.91 27.89
N GLU A 29 -45.56 11.82 29.00
CA GLU A 29 -46.07 12.33 30.26
C GLU A 29 -45.82 13.84 30.31
N ALA A 30 -46.92 14.58 30.26
CA ALA A 30 -46.97 15.99 30.56
C ALA A 30 -46.74 16.19 32.06
N GLY A 31 -45.85 17.12 32.43
CA GLY A 31 -45.86 17.65 33.80
C GLY A 31 -44.53 17.78 34.54
N GLN A 32 -43.43 18.16 33.89
CA GLN A 32 -42.39 18.95 34.57
C GLN A 32 -41.70 19.81 33.53
N ALA A 33 -41.84 21.14 33.64
CA ALA A 33 -41.06 22.06 32.82
C ALA A 33 -39.56 21.76 33.07
N PRO A 34 -38.74 21.48 32.05
CA PRO A 34 -37.31 21.40 32.27
C PRO A 34 -36.82 22.80 32.63
N ALA A 35 -36.52 23.00 33.91
CA ALA A 35 -35.73 24.11 34.37
C ALA A 35 -34.45 24.17 33.52
N ALA A 36 -34.29 25.29 32.79
CA ALA A 36 -33.12 25.73 32.06
C ALA A 36 -31.98 24.70 31.86
N VAL A 37 -31.89 24.11 30.67
CA VAL A 37 -30.64 23.45 30.24
C VAL A 37 -29.55 24.54 30.18
N PRO A 38 -28.43 24.41 30.91
CA PRO A 38 -27.35 25.37 30.79
C PRO A 38 -26.77 25.29 29.38
N LEU A 39 -27.08 26.30 28.56
CA LEU A 39 -26.42 26.50 27.28
C LEU A 39 -24.94 26.82 27.56
N GLY A 40 -24.09 25.81 27.39
CA GLY A 40 -22.67 25.98 27.10
C GLY A 40 -21.72 25.67 28.25
N SER A 41 -21.35 24.40 28.41
CA SER A 41 -20.00 24.08 28.89
C SER A 41 -19.02 24.29 27.72
N ARG A 42 -18.27 25.39 27.73
CA ARG A 42 -17.24 25.66 26.71
C ARG A 42 -16.13 24.61 26.80
N VAL A 43 -16.12 23.63 25.91
CA VAL A 43 -15.03 22.66 25.79
C VAL A 43 -13.78 23.36 25.27
N LYS A 44 -12.82 23.62 26.18
CA LYS A 44 -11.52 24.21 25.82
C LYS A 44 -10.70 23.20 25.02
N ARG A 45 -10.01 23.67 23.97
CA ARG A 45 -9.22 22.80 23.07
C ARG A 45 -7.97 22.17 23.70
N GLY A 46 -7.55 22.59 24.90
CA GLY A 46 -6.54 21.94 25.74
C GLY A 46 -5.32 21.36 24.97
N VAL A 47 -4.95 20.13 25.32
CA VAL A 47 -3.76 19.41 24.82
C VAL A 47 -3.96 18.71 23.47
N THR A 48 -5.21 18.55 23.00
CA THR A 48 -5.52 17.75 21.80
C THR A 48 -4.96 18.39 20.53
N ALA A 49 -4.95 19.73 20.45
CA ALA A 49 -4.36 20.46 19.34
C ALA A 49 -2.84 20.24 19.25
N HIS A 50 -2.14 20.27 20.38
CA HIS A 50 -0.70 19.99 20.44
C HIS A 50 -0.42 18.54 20.03
N GLN A 51 -1.17 17.57 20.56
CA GLN A 51 -0.97 16.17 20.22
C GLN A 51 -1.14 15.92 18.71
N ARG A 52 -2.15 16.55 18.08
CA ARG A 52 -2.35 16.47 16.63
C ARG A 52 -1.18 17.05 15.84
N HIS A 53 -0.62 18.18 16.27
CA HIS A 53 0.56 18.76 15.61
C HIS A 53 1.80 17.88 15.76
N LYS A 54 1.99 17.26 16.93
CA LYS A 54 3.10 16.33 17.16
C LYS A 54 3.00 15.10 16.26
N ARG A 55 1.81 14.49 16.14
CA ARG A 55 1.58 13.37 15.21
C ARG A 55 1.91 13.75 13.76
N LEU A 56 1.44 14.91 13.32
CA LEU A 56 1.71 15.39 11.95
C LEU A 56 3.20 15.63 11.70
N LEU A 57 3.92 16.20 12.68
CA LEU A 57 5.36 16.41 12.55
C LEU A 57 6.14 15.08 12.56
N GLN A 58 5.69 14.10 13.35
CA GLN A 58 6.25 12.74 13.34
C GLN A 58 6.10 12.09 11.96
N ASP A 59 4.91 12.19 11.35
CA ASP A 59 4.68 11.68 9.99
C ASP A 59 5.55 12.40 8.93
N ALA A 60 5.90 13.67 9.18
CA ALA A 60 6.69 14.52 8.30
C ALA A 60 8.21 14.48 8.59
N GLU A 61 8.66 13.62 9.50
CA GLU A 61 10.08 13.46 9.82
C GLU A 61 10.91 13.14 8.55
N GLY A 62 12.15 13.61 8.51
CA GLY A 62 13.05 13.45 7.35
C GLY A 62 12.74 14.37 6.15
N ARG A 63 11.64 15.15 6.17
CA ARG A 63 11.38 16.17 5.16
C ARG A 63 12.38 17.32 5.27
N LYS A 64 12.78 17.88 4.13
CA LYS A 64 13.78 18.97 4.07
C LYS A 64 13.21 20.31 4.59
N GLY A 65 14.01 21.03 5.38
CA GLY A 65 13.79 22.43 5.73
C GLY A 65 12.53 22.66 6.59
N THR A 66 11.67 23.58 6.16
CA THR A 66 10.46 23.97 6.91
C THR A 66 9.37 22.90 6.91
N ARG A 67 9.43 21.94 5.98
CA ARG A 67 8.44 20.87 5.82
C ARG A 67 8.49 19.79 6.90
N SER A 68 9.51 19.79 7.75
CA SER A 68 9.63 18.92 8.94
C SER A 68 9.48 19.67 10.26
N ARG A 69 9.41 21.01 10.23
CA ARG A 69 9.38 21.85 11.44
C ARG A 69 8.06 22.60 11.62
N LEU A 70 7.51 23.15 10.53
CA LEU A 70 6.30 23.97 10.56
C LEU A 70 5.07 23.14 10.20
N VAL A 71 3.98 23.28 10.96
CA VAL A 71 2.77 22.46 10.80
C VAL A 71 2.08 22.67 9.45
N LYS A 72 1.99 23.92 8.94
CA LYS A 72 1.31 24.19 7.66
C LYS A 72 2.08 23.58 6.47
N PRO A 73 3.38 23.87 6.28
CA PRO A 73 4.16 23.25 5.20
C PRO A 73 4.27 21.73 5.33
N ALA A 74 4.35 21.19 6.55
CA ALA A 74 4.38 19.75 6.77
C ALA A 74 3.07 19.08 6.29
N ARG A 75 1.92 19.70 6.57
CA ARG A 75 0.62 19.17 6.12
C ARG A 75 0.53 19.11 4.59
N GLU A 76 0.90 20.20 3.91
CA GLU A 76 0.91 20.25 2.44
C GLU A 76 1.85 19.20 1.86
N ALA A 77 3.05 19.07 2.44
CA ALA A 77 4.04 18.10 2.03
C ALA A 77 3.54 16.65 2.17
N LEU A 78 2.81 16.34 3.24
CA LEU A 78 2.21 15.02 3.48
C LEU A 78 1.07 14.73 2.49
N LEU A 79 0.21 15.70 2.18
CA LEU A 79 -0.85 15.52 1.18
C LEU A 79 -0.28 15.14 -0.18
N HIS A 80 0.76 15.85 -0.64
CA HIS A 80 1.45 15.49 -1.88
C HIS A 80 2.13 14.11 -1.80
N ALA A 81 2.72 13.78 -0.64
CA ALA A 81 3.33 12.47 -0.42
C ALA A 81 2.34 11.32 -0.56
N MET A 82 1.13 11.48 0.01
CA MET A 82 0.07 10.48 -0.06
C MET A 82 -0.44 10.30 -1.49
N ALA A 83 -0.58 11.40 -2.24
CA ALA A 83 -0.93 11.36 -3.66
C ALA A 83 0.14 10.62 -4.48
N TYR A 84 1.43 10.88 -4.25
CA TYR A 84 2.51 10.14 -4.92
C TYR A 84 2.57 8.67 -4.51
N ALA A 85 2.36 8.34 -3.23
CA ALA A 85 2.38 6.97 -2.76
C ALA A 85 1.31 6.08 -3.42
N THR A 86 0.11 6.61 -3.69
CA THR A 86 -0.94 5.86 -4.40
C THR A 86 -0.58 5.65 -5.88
N ARG A 87 -0.08 6.69 -6.54
CA ARG A 87 0.39 6.62 -7.93
C ARG A 87 1.57 5.64 -8.09
N ASP A 88 2.58 5.78 -7.23
CA ASP A 88 3.85 5.07 -7.35
C ASP A 88 3.71 3.58 -7.01
N ARG A 89 2.73 3.19 -6.19
CA ARG A 89 2.35 1.76 -6.02
C ARG A 89 1.96 1.11 -7.35
N LYS A 90 1.26 1.84 -8.22
CA LYS A 90 0.91 1.36 -9.57
C LYS A 90 2.11 1.46 -10.52
N GLN A 91 2.89 2.53 -10.42
CA GLN A 91 4.05 2.75 -11.28
C GLN A 91 5.18 1.73 -11.04
N ARG A 92 5.44 1.36 -9.78
CA ARG A 92 6.45 0.35 -9.41
C ARG A 92 6.23 -0.97 -10.13
N LYS A 93 4.98 -1.41 -10.27
CA LYS A 93 4.65 -2.64 -11.03
C LYS A 93 5.07 -2.54 -12.51
N ARG A 94 4.94 -1.36 -13.12
CA ARG A 94 5.36 -1.09 -14.51
C ARG A 94 6.87 -0.99 -14.63
N GLN A 95 7.53 -0.28 -13.71
CA GLN A 95 8.99 -0.14 -13.66
C GLN A 95 9.68 -1.50 -13.50
N MET A 96 9.20 -2.34 -12.58
CA MET A 96 9.73 -3.70 -12.39
C MET A 96 9.56 -4.55 -13.65
N ARG A 97 8.40 -4.47 -14.30
CA ARG A 97 8.18 -5.17 -15.58
C ARG A 97 9.14 -4.68 -16.66
N GLY A 98 9.37 -3.38 -16.78
CA GLY A 98 10.34 -2.81 -17.70
C GLY A 98 11.75 -3.34 -17.45
N LEU A 99 12.18 -3.36 -16.19
CA LEU A 99 13.48 -3.92 -15.78
C LEU A 99 13.61 -5.40 -16.15
N TRP A 100 12.58 -6.21 -15.91
CA TRP A 100 12.61 -7.63 -16.29
C TRP A 100 12.74 -7.81 -17.81
N ILE A 101 12.04 -7.01 -18.61
CA ILE A 101 12.18 -7.05 -20.07
C ILE A 101 13.61 -6.71 -20.49
N VAL A 102 14.23 -5.68 -19.89
CA VAL A 102 15.62 -5.31 -20.19
C VAL A 102 16.57 -6.45 -19.86
N ARG A 103 16.43 -7.07 -18.69
CA ARG A 103 17.26 -8.21 -18.27
C ARG A 103 17.11 -9.42 -19.21
N ILE A 104 15.88 -9.80 -19.53
CA ILE A 104 15.60 -10.91 -20.44
C ILE A 104 16.13 -10.58 -21.84
N ASN A 105 15.93 -9.36 -22.33
CA ASN A 105 16.42 -8.98 -23.66
C ASN A 105 17.94 -9.11 -23.75
N ALA A 106 18.70 -8.69 -22.73
CA ALA A 106 20.15 -8.89 -22.69
C ALA A 106 20.53 -10.38 -22.76
N ALA A 107 19.88 -11.24 -21.96
CA ALA A 107 20.16 -12.67 -21.94
C ALA A 107 19.77 -13.40 -23.25
N VAL A 108 18.61 -13.05 -23.83
CA VAL A 108 18.15 -13.63 -25.10
C VAL A 108 19.04 -13.20 -26.28
N ARG A 109 19.57 -11.97 -26.24
CA ARG A 109 20.52 -11.46 -27.24
C ARG A 109 21.84 -12.21 -27.22
N ALA A 110 22.33 -12.59 -26.04
CA ALA A 110 23.52 -13.44 -25.92
C ALA A 110 23.32 -14.82 -26.57
N ASN A 111 22.08 -15.31 -26.65
CA ASN A 111 21.72 -16.57 -27.29
C ASN A 111 21.28 -16.42 -28.77
N GLY A 112 21.49 -15.24 -29.37
CA GLY A 112 21.24 -14.96 -30.80
C GLY A 112 19.79 -14.68 -31.17
N LEU A 113 18.89 -14.48 -30.19
CA LEU A 113 17.48 -14.19 -30.45
C LEU A 113 17.10 -12.75 -30.05
N THR A 114 15.90 -12.33 -30.47
CA THR A 114 15.28 -11.09 -29.98
C THR A 114 14.16 -11.44 -28.99
N TYR A 115 13.92 -10.55 -28.01
CA TYR A 115 12.87 -10.73 -27.01
C TYR A 115 11.50 -11.05 -27.63
N SER A 116 11.11 -10.36 -28.71
CA SER A 116 9.82 -10.59 -29.37
C SER A 116 9.69 -12.00 -29.95
N LYS A 117 10.75 -12.51 -30.59
CA LYS A 117 10.78 -13.89 -31.10
C LYS A 117 10.75 -14.91 -29.96
N PHE A 118 11.50 -14.67 -28.89
CA PHE A 118 11.52 -15.52 -27.70
C PHE A 118 10.14 -15.63 -27.03
N ILE A 119 9.46 -14.51 -26.81
CA ILE A 119 8.11 -14.53 -26.21
C ILE A 119 7.08 -15.18 -27.15
N LYS A 120 7.24 -15.02 -28.47
CA LYS A 120 6.41 -15.71 -29.45
C LYS A 120 6.60 -17.24 -29.33
N GLY A 121 7.85 -17.71 -29.32
CA GLY A 121 8.18 -19.13 -29.17
C GLY A 121 7.69 -19.72 -27.85
N LEU A 122 7.86 -19.01 -26.73
CA LEU A 122 7.32 -19.45 -25.44
C LEU A 122 5.79 -19.60 -25.44
N LYS A 123 5.08 -18.72 -26.17
CA LYS A 123 3.63 -18.82 -26.32
C LYS A 123 3.24 -19.98 -27.24
N SER A 124 3.99 -20.23 -28.30
CA SER A 124 3.79 -21.38 -29.19
C SER A 124 4.03 -22.72 -28.48
N ALA A 125 4.99 -22.75 -27.55
CA ALA A 125 5.33 -23.91 -26.73
C ALA A 125 4.43 -24.08 -25.48
N ASP A 126 3.42 -23.23 -25.29
CA ASP A 126 2.53 -23.19 -24.10
C ASP A 126 3.25 -23.08 -22.74
N ILE A 127 4.45 -22.49 -22.73
CA ILE A 127 5.25 -22.30 -21.51
C ILE A 127 4.79 -21.01 -20.79
N GLN A 128 3.94 -21.17 -19.77
CA GLN A 128 3.40 -20.06 -18.98
C GLN A 128 4.34 -19.61 -17.83
N ILE A 129 5.53 -19.11 -18.17
CA ILE A 129 6.48 -18.58 -17.17
C ILE A 129 6.38 -17.07 -17.05
N ASP A 130 6.31 -16.59 -15.80
CA ASP A 130 6.34 -15.17 -15.49
C ASP A 130 7.69 -14.52 -15.79
N ARG A 131 7.64 -13.28 -16.29
CA ARG A 131 8.84 -12.47 -16.61
C ARG A 131 9.73 -12.22 -15.39
N LYS A 132 9.15 -12.18 -14.19
CA LYS A 132 9.90 -12.06 -12.94
C LYS A 132 10.85 -13.24 -12.77
N ILE A 133 10.34 -14.45 -12.97
CA ILE A 133 11.08 -15.70 -12.79
C ILE A 133 12.10 -15.84 -13.91
N LEU A 134 11.71 -15.59 -15.17
CA LEU A 134 12.64 -15.59 -16.31
C LEU A 134 13.81 -14.62 -16.11
N ALA A 135 13.56 -13.42 -15.58
CA ALA A 135 14.61 -12.44 -15.33
C ALA A 135 15.53 -12.83 -14.15
N ASP A 136 15.06 -13.61 -13.19
CA ASP A 136 15.87 -14.11 -12.08
C ASP A 136 16.73 -15.31 -12.54
N LEU A 137 16.12 -16.25 -13.28
CA LEU A 137 16.82 -17.38 -13.90
C LEU A 137 17.93 -16.92 -14.85
N ALA A 138 17.66 -15.91 -15.68
CA ALA A 138 18.64 -15.34 -16.60
C ALA A 138 19.90 -14.79 -15.89
N VAL A 139 19.79 -14.40 -14.62
CA VAL A 139 20.93 -13.85 -13.85
C VAL A 139 21.60 -14.91 -13.00
N ARG A 140 20.83 -15.82 -12.38
CA ARG A 140 21.37 -16.83 -11.46
C ARG A 140 21.93 -18.04 -12.18
N ASP A 141 21.17 -18.58 -13.13
CA ASP A 141 21.44 -19.88 -13.75
C ASP A 141 21.34 -19.79 -15.28
N ALA A 142 22.43 -19.37 -15.90
CA ALA A 142 22.50 -19.20 -17.35
C ALA A 142 22.24 -20.52 -18.12
N GLY A 143 22.67 -21.66 -17.59
CA GLY A 143 22.50 -22.97 -18.23
C GLY A 143 21.03 -23.36 -18.42
N THR A 144 20.22 -23.23 -17.36
CA THR A 144 18.77 -23.48 -17.43
C THR A 144 18.08 -22.49 -18.36
N PHE A 145 18.51 -21.22 -18.35
CA PHE A 145 17.96 -20.22 -19.27
C PHE A 145 18.23 -20.57 -20.73
N THR A 146 19.42 -21.05 -21.09
CA THR A 146 19.74 -21.49 -22.45
C THR A 146 18.85 -22.64 -22.91
N GLN A 147 18.58 -23.63 -22.06
CA GLN A 147 17.65 -24.73 -22.39
C GLN A 147 16.23 -24.22 -22.70
N ILE A 148 15.74 -23.24 -21.93
CA ILE A 148 14.44 -22.60 -22.18
C ILE A 148 14.45 -21.85 -23.53
N VAL A 149 15.56 -21.17 -23.84
CA VAL A 149 15.72 -20.47 -25.11
C VAL A 149 15.73 -21.44 -26.29
N GLU A 150 16.36 -22.60 -26.15
CA GLU A 150 16.35 -23.65 -27.18
C GLU A 150 14.96 -24.25 -27.39
N ALA A 151 14.23 -24.55 -26.31
CA ALA A 151 12.84 -25.00 -26.40
C ALA A 151 11.95 -23.97 -27.14
N ALA A 152 12.19 -22.68 -26.92
CA ALA A 152 11.49 -21.60 -27.61
C ALA A 152 11.95 -21.36 -29.06
N LYS A 153 13.11 -21.90 -29.50
CA LYS A 153 13.55 -21.86 -30.91
C LYS A 153 12.85 -22.92 -31.76
N GLY A 154 12.55 -24.08 -31.17
CA GLY A 154 11.93 -25.21 -31.86
C GLY A 154 10.43 -25.06 -32.14
N SER A 155 9.82 -23.92 -31.79
CA SER A 155 8.38 -23.65 -31.84
C SER A 155 8.03 -22.34 -32.57
#